data_AF-A0A7W1EFD7-F1
#
_entry.id   AF-A0A7W1EFD7-F1
#
_cell.length_a   1.000
_cell.length_b   1.000
_cell.length_c   1.000
_cell.angle_alpha   90.00
_cell.angle_beta   90.00
_cell.angle_gamma   90.00
#
_symmetry.space_group_name_H-M   'P 1'
#
loop_
_entity.id
_entity.type
_entity.pdbx_description
1 polymer ?
#
loop_
_entity_poly.entity_id
_entity_poly.type
_entity_poly.pdbx_seq_one_letter_code
_entity_poly.pdbx_strand_id
1 'polypeptide(L)'
;MKKQLNSLIFFFYASFTFSQIDIKFIHHLAANDLQTEHSTYLTSITPLKDSVFYFRAKFDLKYKQDSLFFADYLKSKTLCRADTEFINEAGIYFLKTRDKDAKTWFNNLPAGVSKTADCLSIVYAAATAPNLYQKENFPEDLQRPYEKYKRAYNKKPFVAGLLSTIIPGAGKLYAGKTKTFFLTFLLSAAYAAQTIESANKLGIKHPLTIINLTAFSVFYLSNIYGSYRAVIDLRKERKKQFLSDAARFYY
;
A
#
# COMPACT_ATOMS: atom_id res chain seq x y z
N MET A 1 61.32 -29.41 54.77
CA MET A 1 60.35 -28.42 55.27
C MET A 1 59.56 -27.85 54.08
N LYS A 2 58.26 -28.14 54.02
CA LYS A 2 57.30 -27.72 52.99
C LYS A 2 57.11 -26.19 53.04
N LYS A 3 57.26 -25.50 51.91
CA LYS A 3 56.78 -24.12 51.73
C LYS A 3 55.62 -24.10 50.74
N GLN A 4 54.59 -23.37 51.14
CA GLN A 4 53.22 -23.45 50.70
C GLN A 4 53.00 -22.91 49.28
N LEU A 5 52.26 -23.69 48.51
CA LEU A 5 51.64 -23.32 47.23
C LEU A 5 50.36 -22.54 47.55
N ASN A 6 50.43 -21.20 47.56
CA ASN A 6 49.25 -20.36 47.72
C ASN A 6 48.47 -20.31 46.40
N SER A 7 47.43 -21.15 46.31
CA SER A 7 46.42 -21.12 45.27
C SER A 7 45.55 -19.87 45.47
N LEU A 8 45.75 -18.88 44.60
CA LEU A 8 44.97 -17.65 44.56
C LEU A 8 43.72 -17.93 43.71
N ILE A 9 42.67 -18.46 44.34
CA ILE A 9 41.35 -18.65 43.72
C ILE A 9 40.71 -17.26 43.61
N PHE A 10 40.88 -16.63 42.45
CA PHE A 10 40.10 -15.45 42.05
C PHE A 10 38.66 -15.92 41.78
N PHE A 11 37.78 -15.79 42.77
CA PHE A 11 36.33 -15.85 42.55
C PHE A 11 35.93 -14.66 41.69
N PHE A 12 35.82 -14.88 40.38
CA PHE A 12 35.16 -13.96 39.46
C PHE A 12 33.65 -14.02 39.76
N TYR A 13 33.20 -13.23 40.74
CA TYR A 13 31.78 -12.90 40.88
C TYR A 13 31.42 -12.03 39.67
N ALA A 14 31.04 -12.68 38.57
CA ALA A 14 30.32 -12.03 37.49
C ALA A 14 28.95 -11.65 38.05
N SER A 15 28.88 -10.46 38.65
CA SER A 15 27.61 -9.81 38.95
C SER A 15 26.84 -9.75 37.64
N PHE A 16 25.83 -10.60 37.49
CA PHE A 16 24.84 -10.49 36.43
C PHE A 16 24.11 -9.17 36.65
N THR A 17 24.68 -8.08 36.13
CA THR A 17 23.96 -6.83 36.01
C THR A 17 22.82 -7.11 35.05
N PHE A 18 21.60 -7.13 35.57
CA PHE A 18 20.41 -7.13 34.73
C PHE A 18 20.51 -5.88 33.86
N SER A 19 20.88 -6.07 32.60
CA SER A 19 21.06 -4.97 31.64
C SER A 19 19.74 -4.20 31.55
N GLN A 20 19.73 -3.01 32.14
CA GLN A 20 18.61 -2.08 31.99
C GLN A 20 18.67 -1.52 30.57
N ILE A 21 17.50 -1.37 29.93
CA ILE A 21 17.41 -0.81 28.59
C ILE A 21 17.80 0.68 28.66
N ASP A 22 18.86 1.06 27.96
CA ASP A 22 19.27 2.46 27.85
C ASP A 22 18.47 3.13 26.73
N ILE A 23 17.36 3.74 27.13
CA ILE A 23 16.42 4.43 26.23
C ILE A 23 17.12 5.61 25.53
N LYS A 24 18.05 6.31 26.19
CA LYS A 24 18.77 7.45 25.59
C LYS A 24 19.69 6.95 24.48
N PHE A 25 20.35 5.83 24.70
CA PHE A 25 21.18 5.20 23.67
C PHE A 25 20.35 4.75 22.47
N ILE A 26 19.20 4.10 22.69
CA ILE A 26 18.25 3.75 21.62
C ILE A 26 17.85 4.98 20.79
N HIS A 27 17.47 6.07 21.45
CA HIS A 27 17.12 7.31 20.75
C HIS A 27 18.30 7.90 19.98
N HIS A 28 19.52 7.86 20.52
CA HIS A 28 20.72 8.29 19.82
C HIS A 28 20.97 7.47 18.55
N LEU A 29 20.90 6.14 18.65
CA LEU A 29 21.06 5.25 17.50
C LEU A 29 19.99 5.49 16.44
N ALA A 30 18.73 5.67 16.87
CA ALA A 30 17.64 5.97 15.97
C ALA A 30 17.80 7.35 15.30
N ALA A 31 18.19 8.39 16.03
CA ALA A 31 18.34 9.75 15.51
C ALA A 31 19.48 9.89 14.49
N ASN A 32 20.52 9.06 14.60
CA ASN A 32 21.68 9.06 13.69
C ASN A 32 21.60 7.98 12.61
N ASP A 33 20.44 7.33 12.43
CA ASP A 33 20.19 6.27 11.46
C ASP A 33 21.21 5.10 11.48
N LEU A 34 21.73 4.77 12.68
CA LEU A 34 22.69 3.70 12.92
C LEU A 34 21.99 2.33 13.01
N GLN A 35 21.47 1.86 11.87
CA GLN A 35 20.59 0.69 11.81
C GLN A 35 21.25 -0.59 12.35
N THR A 36 22.50 -0.85 12.00
CA THR A 36 23.22 -2.09 12.36
C THR A 36 23.49 -2.13 13.86
N GLU A 37 23.94 -1.01 14.42
CA GLU A 37 24.23 -0.82 15.84
C GLU A 37 22.95 -0.89 16.66
N HIS A 38 21.87 -0.26 16.17
CA HIS A 38 20.56 -0.31 16.81
C HIS A 38 20.02 -1.75 16.85
N SER A 39 20.07 -2.47 15.73
CA SER A 39 19.69 -3.88 15.69
C SER A 39 20.56 -4.73 16.63
N THR A 40 21.88 -4.54 16.60
CA THR A 40 22.85 -5.29 17.42
C THR A 40 22.62 -5.03 18.91
N TYR A 41 22.35 -3.78 19.28
CA TYR A 41 22.03 -3.41 20.64
C TYR A 41 20.75 -4.12 21.11
N LEU A 42 19.66 -4.01 20.35
CA LEU A 42 18.38 -4.65 20.71
C LEU A 42 18.43 -6.18 20.71
N THR A 43 19.30 -6.81 19.92
CA THR A 43 19.51 -8.26 19.93
C THR A 43 20.37 -8.73 21.10
N SER A 44 21.28 -7.87 21.59
CA SER A 44 22.15 -8.19 22.74
C SER A 44 21.42 -8.22 24.09
N ILE A 45 20.27 -7.55 24.21
CA ILE A 45 19.53 -7.45 25.48
C ILE A 45 18.89 -8.79 25.84
N THR A 46 19.30 -9.35 26.98
CA THR A 46 18.76 -10.57 27.57
C THR A 46 18.47 -10.35 29.08
N PRO A 47 17.42 -10.97 29.65
CA PRO A 47 16.40 -11.79 28.98
C PRO A 47 15.44 -10.94 28.12
N LEU A 48 14.79 -11.57 27.14
CA LEU A 48 13.78 -10.92 26.32
C LEU A 48 12.55 -10.62 27.18
N LYS A 49 12.29 -9.33 27.41
CA LYS A 49 11.11 -8.81 28.10
C LYS A 49 10.22 -8.07 27.11
N ASP A 50 8.96 -7.83 27.49
CA ASP A 50 7.99 -7.07 26.67
C ASP A 50 8.53 -5.72 26.21
N SER A 51 9.33 -5.03 27.04
CA SER A 51 9.95 -3.76 26.69
C SER A 51 10.96 -3.87 25.55
N VAL A 52 11.72 -4.97 25.46
CA VAL A 52 12.65 -5.23 24.36
C VAL A 52 11.87 -5.44 23.06
N PHE A 53 10.80 -6.23 23.10
CA PHE A 53 9.94 -6.45 21.92
C PHE A 53 9.23 -5.17 21.47
N TYR A 54 8.85 -4.28 22.39
CA TYR A 54 8.30 -2.97 22.06
C TYR A 54 9.31 -2.09 21.29
N PHE A 55 10.56 -2.00 21.76
CA PHE A 55 11.59 -1.24 21.05
C PHE A 55 11.99 -1.87 19.72
N ARG A 56 11.97 -3.21 19.61
CA ARG A 56 12.15 -3.89 18.33
C ARG A 56 11.00 -3.63 17.36
N ALA A 57 9.76 -3.64 17.81
CA ALA A 57 8.63 -3.27 16.96
C ALA A 57 8.77 -1.82 16.45
N LYS A 58 9.21 -0.87 17.28
CA LYS A 58 9.53 0.49 16.85
C LYS A 58 10.65 0.54 15.80
N PHE A 59 11.72 -0.21 16.02
CA PHE A 59 12.81 -0.38 15.07
C PHE A 59 12.31 -0.94 13.73
N ASP A 60 11.58 -2.05 13.76
CA ASP A 60 11.07 -2.74 12.56
C ASP A 60 10.11 -1.85 11.77
N LEU A 61 9.27 -1.05 12.46
CA LEU A 61 8.40 -0.08 11.80
C LEU A 61 9.21 1.00 11.08
N LYS A 62 10.21 1.59 11.77
CA LYS A 62 11.09 2.63 11.20
C LYS A 62 11.81 2.13 9.94
N TYR A 63 12.33 0.91 9.99
CA TYR A 63 13.10 0.30 8.89
C TYR A 63 12.25 -0.57 7.95
N LYS A 64 10.91 -0.51 8.05
CA LYS A 64 9.94 -1.14 7.13
C LYS A 64 10.09 -2.67 7.03
N GLN A 65 10.36 -3.32 8.15
CA GLN A 65 10.49 -4.77 8.29
C GLN A 65 9.16 -5.40 8.74
N ASP A 66 8.13 -5.32 7.90
CA ASP A 66 6.73 -5.65 8.25
C ASP A 66 6.55 -7.00 8.98
N SER A 67 7.20 -8.06 8.49
CA SER A 67 7.08 -9.40 9.09
C SER A 67 7.61 -9.47 10.52
N LEU A 68 8.74 -8.80 10.79
CA LEU A 68 9.36 -8.75 12.10
C LEU A 68 8.58 -7.82 13.03
N PHE A 69 8.13 -6.68 12.49
CA PHE A 69 7.24 -5.76 13.18
C PHE A 69 6.03 -6.47 13.77
N PHE A 70 5.31 -7.27 12.98
CA PHE A 70 4.13 -7.98 13.49
C PHE A 70 4.52 -9.01 14.55
N ALA A 71 5.64 -9.71 14.38
CA ALA A 71 6.10 -10.72 15.35
C ALA A 71 6.40 -10.09 16.72
N ASP A 72 7.07 -8.93 16.74
CA ASP A 72 7.46 -8.27 17.98
C ASP A 72 6.35 -7.39 18.56
N TYR A 73 5.49 -6.79 17.74
CA TYR A 73 4.24 -6.14 18.17
C TYR A 73 3.33 -7.12 18.92
N LEU A 74 3.16 -8.35 18.40
CA LEU A 74 2.30 -9.36 19.03
C LEU A 74 2.79 -9.75 20.43
N LYS A 75 4.10 -9.74 20.67
CA LYS A 75 4.72 -10.06 21.97
C LYS A 75 4.69 -8.89 22.95
N SER A 76 4.52 -7.66 22.48
CA SER A 76 4.57 -6.43 23.28
C SER A 76 3.29 -5.60 23.22
N LYS A 77 2.15 -6.22 22.87
CA LYS A 77 0.87 -5.53 22.61
C LYS A 77 0.49 -4.51 23.67
N THR A 78 0.65 -4.84 24.95
CA THR A 78 0.24 -3.98 26.06
C THR A 78 1.01 -2.65 26.04
N LEU A 79 2.33 -2.71 25.88
CA LEU A 79 3.18 -1.52 25.81
C LEU A 79 2.95 -0.74 24.51
N CYS A 80 2.84 -1.43 23.37
CA CYS A 80 2.52 -0.82 22.10
C CYS A 80 1.20 -0.04 22.15
N ARG A 81 0.15 -0.61 22.76
CA ARG A 81 -1.17 0.02 22.87
C ARG A 81 -1.21 1.20 23.84
N ALA A 82 -0.34 1.20 24.86
CA ALA A 82 -0.19 2.33 25.77
C ALA A 82 0.45 3.54 25.07
N ASP A 83 1.25 3.31 24.03
CA ASP A 83 1.86 4.35 23.21
C ASP A 83 0.97 4.72 22.02
N THR A 84 0.10 5.71 22.22
CA THR A 84 -0.85 6.13 21.20
C THR A 84 -0.19 6.75 19.96
N GLU A 85 0.97 7.39 20.13
CA GLU A 85 1.73 8.01 19.03
C GLU A 85 2.26 6.92 18.10
N PHE A 86 2.92 5.90 18.67
CA PHE A 86 3.41 4.75 17.91
C PHE A 86 2.29 4.02 17.15
N ILE A 87 1.11 3.85 17.76
CA ILE A 87 -0.04 3.23 17.11
C ILE A 87 -0.54 4.09 15.94
N ASN A 88 -0.57 5.41 16.09
CA ASN A 88 -0.96 6.32 15.01
C ASN A 88 0.04 6.27 13.85
N GLU A 89 1.34 6.32 14.15
CA GLU A 89 2.41 6.19 13.15
C GLU A 89 2.31 4.87 12.38
N ALA A 90 2.15 3.75 13.09
CA ALA A 90 1.94 2.44 12.49
C ALA A 90 0.67 2.43 11.62
N GLY A 91 -0.43 3.00 12.10
CA GLY A 91 -1.68 3.14 11.33
C GLY A 91 -1.49 3.92 10.03
N ILE A 92 -0.79 5.05 10.08
CA ILE A 92 -0.48 5.88 8.91
C ILE A 92 0.41 5.13 7.93
N TYR A 93 1.41 4.42 8.44
CA TYR A 93 2.30 3.58 7.64
C TYR A 93 1.51 2.48 6.92
N PHE A 94 0.78 1.65 7.66
CA PHE A 94 0.04 0.51 7.10
C PHE A 94 -1.15 0.93 6.22
N LEU A 95 -1.64 2.17 6.32
CA LEU A 95 -2.63 2.68 5.38
C LEU A 95 -2.09 2.81 3.95
N LYS A 96 -0.77 2.98 3.79
CA LYS A 96 -0.08 3.15 2.51
C LYS A 96 0.55 1.86 1.95
N THR A 97 0.61 0.79 2.74
CA THR A 97 1.28 -0.47 2.36
C THR A 97 0.35 -1.40 1.55
N ARG A 98 0.79 -2.65 1.36
CA ARG A 98 0.04 -3.65 0.61
C ARG A 98 -1.25 -4.01 1.34
N ASP A 99 -2.30 -4.33 0.57
CA ASP A 99 -3.62 -4.69 1.12
C ASP A 99 -3.56 -5.81 2.18
N LYS A 100 -2.63 -6.78 2.07
CA LYS A 100 -2.46 -7.86 3.06
C LYS A 100 -1.95 -7.35 4.42
N ASP A 101 -0.93 -6.51 4.40
CA ASP A 101 -0.28 -6.02 5.61
C ASP A 101 -1.18 -5.00 6.31
N ALA A 102 -1.80 -4.11 5.53
CA ALA A 102 -2.86 -3.21 5.99
C ALA A 102 -4.01 -3.97 6.65
N LYS A 103 -4.52 -5.04 6.00
CA LYS A 103 -5.59 -5.89 6.57
C LYS A 103 -5.17 -6.49 7.90
N THR A 104 -3.93 -7.01 7.96
CA THR A 104 -3.41 -7.64 9.17
C THR A 104 -3.31 -6.63 10.31
N TRP A 105 -2.84 -5.41 10.04
CA TRP A 105 -2.79 -4.33 11.02
C TRP A 105 -4.18 -3.93 11.52
N PHE A 106 -5.06 -3.48 10.63
CA PHE A 106 -6.38 -2.94 11.01
C PHE A 106 -7.32 -3.99 11.61
N ASN A 107 -7.13 -5.29 11.33
CA ASN A 107 -7.88 -6.36 11.99
C ASN A 107 -7.40 -6.65 13.43
N ASN A 108 -6.15 -6.31 13.76
CA ASN A 108 -5.56 -6.56 15.08
C ASN A 108 -5.50 -5.30 15.96
N LEU A 109 -5.89 -4.15 15.41
CA LEU A 109 -5.94 -2.89 16.13
C LEU A 109 -7.20 -2.87 17.02
N PRO A 110 -7.06 -2.79 18.35
CA PRO A 110 -8.23 -2.72 19.21
C PRO A 110 -8.87 -1.34 19.12
N ALA A 111 -10.20 -1.30 19.28
CA ALA A 111 -10.95 -0.05 19.31
C ALA A 111 -10.60 0.79 20.55
N GLY A 112 -10.64 2.11 20.41
CA GLY A 112 -10.52 3.04 21.53
C GLY A 112 -9.09 3.27 22.04
N VAL A 113 -8.06 2.84 21.30
CA VAL A 113 -6.65 3.17 21.62
C VAL A 113 -6.40 4.66 21.45
N SER A 114 -6.87 5.21 20.34
CA SER A 114 -6.82 6.64 20.08
C SER A 114 -7.89 7.00 19.06
N LYS A 115 -8.38 8.24 19.13
CA LYS A 115 -9.33 8.78 18.15
C LYS A 115 -8.78 8.69 16.72
N THR A 116 -7.49 8.96 16.54
CA THR A 116 -6.82 8.90 15.23
C THR A 116 -6.77 7.47 14.69
N ALA A 117 -6.42 6.49 15.53
CA ALA A 117 -6.38 5.08 15.17
C ALA A 117 -7.77 4.55 14.76
N ASP A 118 -8.82 4.95 15.48
CA ASP A 118 -10.20 4.62 15.14
C ASP A 118 -10.60 5.24 13.79
N CYS A 119 -10.27 6.52 13.56
CA CYS A 119 -10.48 7.19 12.28
C CYS A 119 -9.74 6.51 11.12
N LEU A 120 -8.47 6.13 11.30
CA LEU A 120 -7.68 5.41 10.30
C LEU A 120 -8.31 4.05 9.97
N SER A 121 -8.85 3.36 10.97
CA SER A 121 -9.59 2.10 10.78
C SER A 121 -10.86 2.29 9.95
N ILE A 122 -11.62 3.36 10.20
CA ILE A 122 -12.79 3.74 9.39
C ILE A 122 -12.38 4.04 7.95
N VAL A 123 -11.29 4.79 7.74
CA VAL A 123 -10.76 5.08 6.40
C VAL A 123 -10.39 3.80 5.67
N TYR A 124 -9.68 2.88 6.32
CA TYR A 124 -9.33 1.59 5.74
C TYR A 124 -10.58 0.77 5.40
N ALA A 125 -11.56 0.70 6.31
CA ALA A 125 -12.82 0.01 6.09
C ALA A 125 -13.61 0.61 4.91
N ALA A 126 -13.62 1.93 4.77
CA ALA A 126 -14.25 2.61 3.63
C ALA A 126 -13.51 2.39 2.31
N ALA A 127 -12.19 2.23 2.34
CA ALA A 127 -11.40 1.86 1.17
C ALA A 127 -11.57 0.40 0.74
N THR A 128 -12.08 -0.47 1.62
CA THR A 128 -12.40 -1.87 1.29
C THR A 128 -13.86 -2.02 0.87
N ALA A 129 -14.79 -1.31 1.51
CA ALA A 129 -16.23 -1.36 1.25
C ALA A 129 -16.86 0.05 1.14
N PRO A 130 -16.57 0.84 0.10
CA PRO A 130 -17.01 2.24 -0.02
C PRO A 130 -18.53 2.44 -0.13
N ASN A 131 -19.29 1.39 -0.41
CA ASN A 131 -20.74 1.50 -0.48
C ASN A 131 -21.39 1.55 0.90
N LEU A 132 -20.69 1.13 1.96
CA LEU A 132 -21.19 1.15 3.33
C LEU A 132 -21.01 2.52 4.02
N TYR A 133 -20.20 3.41 3.43
CA TYR A 133 -19.84 4.68 4.04
C TYR A 133 -20.32 5.87 3.18
N GLN A 134 -20.75 6.92 3.85
CA GLN A 134 -21.09 8.22 3.26
C GLN A 134 -19.95 9.21 3.47
N LYS A 135 -19.98 10.34 2.76
CA LYS A 135 -18.87 11.30 2.84
C LYS A 135 -18.84 12.02 4.18
N GLU A 136 -20.00 12.15 4.82
CA GLU A 136 -20.23 12.79 6.11
C GLU A 136 -19.54 12.04 7.25
N ASN A 137 -19.15 10.77 7.02
CA ASN A 137 -18.33 10.00 7.95
C ASN A 137 -16.87 10.49 8.03
N PHE A 138 -16.45 11.41 7.15
CA PHE A 138 -15.08 11.89 7.06
C PHE A 138 -14.96 13.40 7.32
N PRO A 139 -13.81 13.86 7.83
CA PRO A 139 -13.45 15.27 7.89
C PRO A 139 -13.57 15.94 6.51
N GLU A 140 -13.90 17.24 6.48
CA GLU A 140 -14.17 18.01 5.27
C GLU A 140 -13.09 17.83 4.18
N ASP A 141 -11.82 17.87 4.58
CA ASP A 141 -10.66 17.69 3.69
C ASP A 141 -10.63 16.33 2.97
N LEU A 142 -11.20 15.29 3.60
CA LEU A 142 -11.22 13.92 3.07
C LEU A 142 -12.52 13.58 2.32
N GLN A 143 -13.56 14.39 2.45
CA GLN A 143 -14.85 14.14 1.77
C GLN A 143 -14.69 14.12 0.25
N ARG A 144 -13.98 15.11 -0.30
CA ARG A 144 -13.78 15.22 -1.75
C ARG A 144 -12.92 14.09 -2.32
N PRO A 145 -11.75 13.72 -1.74
CA PRO A 145 -11.01 12.52 -2.13
C PRO A 145 -11.86 11.25 -2.06
N TYR A 146 -12.62 11.07 -0.97
CA TYR A 146 -13.49 9.91 -0.79
C TYR A 146 -14.59 9.82 -1.85
N GLU A 147 -15.31 10.92 -2.12
CA GLU A 147 -16.32 10.95 -3.16
C GLU A 147 -15.76 10.57 -4.54
N LYS A 148 -14.58 11.10 -4.90
CA LYS A 148 -13.91 10.75 -6.17
C LYS A 148 -13.59 9.26 -6.24
N TYR A 149 -13.12 8.68 -5.14
CA TYR A 149 -12.87 7.25 -5.03
C TYR A 149 -14.17 6.43 -5.15
N LYS A 150 -15.22 6.78 -4.39
CA LYS A 150 -16.52 6.10 -4.44
C LYS A 150 -17.14 6.12 -5.84
N ARG A 151 -17.09 7.27 -6.52
CA ARG A 151 -17.54 7.40 -7.92
C ARG A 151 -16.75 6.48 -8.86
N ALA A 152 -15.42 6.40 -8.70
CA ALA A 152 -14.58 5.51 -9.50
C ALA A 152 -14.86 4.02 -9.21
N TYR A 153 -15.07 3.67 -7.94
CA TYR A 153 -15.42 2.31 -7.51
C TYR A 153 -16.70 1.82 -8.18
N ASN A 154 -17.72 2.68 -8.26
CA ASN A 154 -19.02 2.33 -8.83
C ASN A 154 -19.01 2.15 -10.35
N LYS A 155 -18.05 2.73 -11.07
CA LYS A 155 -17.91 2.51 -12.52
C LYS A 155 -17.58 1.06 -12.83
N LYS A 156 -18.30 0.42 -13.76
CA LYS A 156 -18.14 -1.02 -14.05
C LYS A 156 -17.20 -1.24 -15.26
N PRO A 157 -16.13 -2.06 -15.13
CA PRO A 157 -15.20 -2.35 -16.23
C PRO A 157 -15.88 -2.96 -17.46
N PHE A 158 -16.84 -3.86 -17.26
CA PHE A 158 -17.56 -4.50 -18.37
C PHE A 158 -18.35 -3.49 -19.22
N VAL A 159 -19.00 -2.51 -18.58
CA VAL A 159 -19.70 -1.43 -19.27
C VAL A 159 -18.72 -0.62 -20.12
N ALA A 160 -17.50 -0.35 -19.63
CA ALA A 160 -16.47 0.30 -20.43
C ALA A 160 -16.03 -0.52 -21.64
N GLY A 161 -15.92 -1.85 -21.49
CA GLY A 161 -15.67 -2.76 -22.60
C GLY A 161 -16.77 -2.67 -23.66
N LEU A 162 -18.04 -2.82 -23.25
CA LEU A 162 -19.20 -2.74 -24.15
C LEU A 162 -19.32 -1.39 -24.86
N LEU A 163 -19.09 -0.27 -24.16
CA LEU A 163 -19.10 1.04 -24.81
C LEU A 163 -18.04 1.11 -25.92
N SER A 164 -16.88 0.49 -25.69
CA SER A 164 -15.80 0.44 -26.67
C SER A 164 -16.03 -0.52 -27.84
N THR A 165 -16.99 -1.45 -27.75
CA THR A 165 -17.42 -2.26 -28.91
C THR A 165 -18.37 -1.51 -29.84
N ILE A 166 -18.99 -0.43 -29.36
CA ILE A 166 -19.84 0.43 -30.20
C ILE A 166 -18.97 1.52 -30.82
N ILE A 167 -18.21 2.24 -29.97
CA ILE A 167 -17.35 3.34 -30.39
C ILE A 167 -15.93 3.09 -29.85
N PRO A 168 -14.92 2.94 -30.72
CA PRO A 168 -13.54 2.70 -30.29
C PRO A 168 -13.07 3.69 -29.23
N GLY A 169 -12.74 3.17 -28.05
CA GLY A 169 -12.22 3.95 -26.93
C GLY A 169 -13.28 4.65 -26.07
N ALA A 170 -14.58 4.54 -26.35
CA ALA A 170 -15.61 5.20 -25.53
C ALA A 170 -15.60 4.76 -24.05
N GLY A 171 -15.17 3.54 -23.75
CA GLY A 171 -14.92 3.12 -22.36
C GLY A 171 -13.79 3.89 -21.67
N LYS A 172 -12.80 4.41 -22.41
CA LYS A 172 -11.77 5.32 -21.87
C LYS A 172 -12.37 6.69 -21.51
N LEU A 173 -13.32 7.19 -22.32
CA LEU A 173 -14.09 8.40 -22.00
C LEU A 173 -14.94 8.18 -20.73
N TYR A 174 -15.61 7.03 -20.64
CA TYR A 174 -16.32 6.61 -19.43
C TYR A 174 -15.42 6.54 -18.19
N ALA A 175 -14.16 6.11 -18.35
CA ALA A 175 -13.14 6.15 -17.29
C ALA A 175 -12.62 7.58 -16.99
N GLY A 176 -13.06 8.61 -17.72
CA GLY A 176 -12.60 10.00 -17.59
C GLY A 176 -11.27 10.29 -18.29
N LYS A 177 -10.78 9.38 -19.13
CA LYS A 177 -9.53 9.52 -19.90
C LYS A 177 -9.83 10.10 -21.29
N THR A 178 -10.27 11.37 -21.33
CA THR A 178 -10.72 12.07 -22.55
C THR A 178 -9.64 12.13 -23.65
N LYS A 179 -8.41 12.53 -23.30
CA LYS A 179 -7.29 12.61 -24.26
C LYS A 179 -7.00 11.26 -24.91
N THR A 180 -6.99 10.19 -24.10
CA THR A 180 -6.75 8.83 -24.60
C THR A 180 -7.90 8.33 -25.45
N PHE A 181 -9.15 8.73 -25.15
CA PHE A 181 -10.31 8.45 -26.00
C PHE A 181 -10.12 9.03 -27.40
N PHE A 182 -9.86 10.33 -27.53
CA PHE A 182 -9.70 10.97 -28.84
C PHE A 182 -8.60 10.35 -29.68
N LEU A 183 -7.43 10.09 -29.07
CA LEU A 183 -6.32 9.44 -29.77
C LEU A 183 -6.70 8.04 -30.27
N THR A 184 -7.40 7.26 -29.43
CA THR A 184 -7.87 5.92 -29.79
C THR A 184 -8.85 5.95 -30.93
N PHE A 185 -9.84 6.83 -30.84
CA PHE A 185 -10.88 6.99 -31.82
C PHE A 185 -10.30 7.38 -33.19
N LEU A 186 -9.40 8.38 -33.22
CA LEU A 186 -8.76 8.84 -34.45
C LEU A 186 -7.95 7.73 -35.12
N LEU A 187 -7.14 7.00 -34.34
CA LEU A 187 -6.33 5.90 -34.87
C LEU A 187 -7.21 4.76 -35.40
N SER A 188 -8.26 4.38 -34.67
CA SER A 188 -9.21 3.37 -35.14
C SER A 188 -9.94 3.80 -36.42
N ALA A 189 -10.32 5.08 -36.52
CA ALA A 189 -10.93 5.63 -37.72
C ALA A 189 -9.97 5.61 -38.92
N ALA A 190 -8.70 5.96 -38.71
CA ALA A 190 -7.68 5.90 -39.75
C ALA A 190 -7.46 4.47 -40.27
N TYR A 191 -7.31 3.49 -39.38
CA TYR A 191 -7.19 2.08 -39.78
C TYR A 191 -8.45 1.54 -40.48
N ALA A 192 -9.63 1.95 -40.02
CA ALA A 192 -10.89 1.60 -40.69
C ALA A 192 -10.94 2.17 -42.10
N ALA A 193 -10.62 3.46 -42.28
CA ALA A 193 -10.58 4.11 -43.58
C ALA A 193 -9.60 3.42 -44.54
N GLN A 194 -8.39 3.12 -44.08
CA GLN A 194 -7.38 2.41 -44.86
C GLN A 194 -7.83 1.00 -45.28
N THR A 195 -8.51 0.28 -44.37
CA THR A 195 -9.04 -1.05 -44.64
C THR A 195 -10.16 -1.00 -45.68
N ILE A 196 -11.09 -0.05 -45.54
CA ILE A 196 -12.20 0.16 -46.48
C ILE A 196 -11.67 0.54 -47.87
N GLU A 197 -10.73 1.48 -47.94
CA GLU A 197 -10.12 1.88 -49.21
C GLU A 197 -9.41 0.72 -49.90
N SER A 198 -8.62 -0.05 -49.15
CA SER A 198 -7.93 -1.22 -49.67
C SER A 198 -8.91 -2.28 -50.16
N ALA A 199 -9.98 -2.56 -49.41
CA ALA A 199 -11.01 -3.52 -49.80
C ALA A 199 -11.77 -3.09 -51.05
N ASN A 200 -12.08 -1.80 -51.19
CA ASN A 200 -12.79 -1.26 -52.35
C ASN A 200 -11.91 -1.22 -53.61
N LYS A 201 -10.63 -0.86 -53.48
CA LYS A 201 -9.72 -0.70 -54.63
C LYS A 201 -9.07 -2.01 -55.08
N LEU A 202 -8.71 -2.89 -54.15
CA LEU A 202 -7.91 -4.10 -54.42
C LEU A 202 -8.71 -5.39 -54.25
N GLY A 203 -9.86 -5.33 -53.58
CA GLY A 203 -10.70 -6.49 -53.25
C GLY A 203 -10.30 -7.17 -51.94
N ILE A 204 -11.26 -7.84 -51.31
CA ILE A 204 -11.12 -8.44 -49.97
C ILE A 204 -10.03 -9.54 -49.91
N LYS A 205 -9.77 -10.23 -51.02
CA LYS A 205 -8.76 -11.31 -51.09
C LYS A 205 -7.34 -10.81 -51.31
N HIS A 206 -7.14 -9.51 -51.54
CA HIS A 206 -5.80 -8.97 -51.82
C HIS A 206 -4.93 -9.01 -50.55
N PRO A 207 -3.63 -9.39 -50.63
CA PRO A 207 -2.76 -9.50 -49.46
C PRO A 207 -2.71 -8.23 -48.60
N LEU A 208 -2.66 -7.05 -49.23
CA LEU A 208 -2.67 -5.77 -48.51
C LEU A 208 -3.96 -5.53 -47.71
N THR A 209 -5.12 -5.94 -48.25
CA THR A 209 -6.39 -5.81 -47.55
C THR A 209 -6.46 -6.73 -46.34
N ILE A 210 -5.95 -7.95 -46.47
CA ILE A 210 -5.86 -8.91 -45.35
C ILE A 210 -4.96 -8.35 -44.24
N ILE A 211 -3.80 -7.76 -44.60
CA ILE A 211 -2.89 -7.12 -43.64
C ILE A 211 -3.60 -5.96 -42.92
N ASN A 212 -4.23 -5.04 -43.66
CA ASN A 212 -4.91 -3.88 -43.10
C ASN A 212 -6.09 -4.30 -42.20
N LEU A 213 -6.89 -5.27 -42.63
CA LEU A 213 -8.00 -5.81 -41.86
C LEU A 213 -7.52 -6.48 -40.57
N THR A 214 -6.42 -7.23 -40.64
CA THR A 214 -5.80 -7.87 -39.46
C THR A 214 -5.30 -6.80 -38.48
N ALA A 215 -4.58 -5.79 -38.97
CA ALA A 215 -4.10 -4.68 -38.14
C ALA A 215 -5.26 -3.92 -37.48
N PHE A 216 -6.30 -3.58 -38.25
CA PHE A 216 -7.52 -2.95 -37.73
C PHE A 216 -8.17 -3.81 -36.64
N SER A 217 -8.34 -5.11 -36.88
CA SER A 217 -8.98 -6.04 -35.95
C SER A 217 -8.20 -6.15 -34.63
N VAL A 218 -6.87 -6.33 -34.70
CA VAL A 218 -6.01 -6.39 -33.52
C VAL A 218 -6.07 -5.08 -32.74
N PHE A 219 -5.98 -3.93 -33.42
CA PHE A 219 -6.04 -2.62 -32.77
C PHE A 219 -7.42 -2.37 -32.13
N TYR A 220 -8.51 -2.74 -32.81
CA TYR A 220 -9.87 -2.60 -32.32
C TYR A 220 -10.11 -3.42 -31.05
N LEU A 221 -9.77 -4.72 -31.07
CA LEU A 221 -9.90 -5.61 -29.90
C LEU A 221 -9.03 -5.15 -28.73
N SER A 222 -7.79 -4.72 -29.02
CA SER A 222 -6.88 -4.17 -28.00
C SER A 222 -7.45 -2.95 -27.31
N ASN A 223 -8.19 -2.10 -28.04
CA ASN A 223 -8.83 -0.92 -27.47
C ASN A 223 -10.05 -1.24 -26.61
N ILE A 224 -10.82 -2.28 -26.93
CA ILE A 224 -11.88 -2.79 -26.07
C ILE A 224 -11.28 -3.26 -24.73
N TYR A 225 -10.26 -4.11 -24.79
CA TYR A 225 -9.58 -4.61 -23.60
C TYR A 225 -8.92 -3.47 -22.79
N GLY A 226 -8.26 -2.53 -23.46
CA GLY A 226 -7.66 -1.36 -22.83
C GLY A 226 -8.69 -0.47 -22.13
N SER A 227 -9.92 -0.41 -22.65
CA SER A 227 -11.02 0.35 -22.03
C SER A 227 -11.54 -0.32 -20.77
N TYR A 228 -11.65 -1.65 -20.78
CA TYR A 228 -11.95 -2.45 -19.58
C TYR A 228 -10.90 -2.20 -18.49
N ARG A 229 -9.61 -2.28 -18.84
CA ARG A 229 -8.49 -2.04 -17.91
C ARG A 229 -8.47 -0.61 -17.38
N ALA A 230 -8.81 0.39 -18.19
CA ALA A 230 -8.81 1.79 -17.77
C ALA A 230 -9.69 2.06 -16.55
N VAL A 231 -10.84 1.37 -16.40
CA VAL A 231 -11.69 1.50 -15.21
C VAL A 231 -11.08 0.81 -13.99
N ILE A 232 -10.43 -0.35 -14.17
CA ILE A 232 -9.73 -1.05 -13.07
C ILE A 232 -8.60 -0.18 -12.54
N ASP A 233 -7.81 0.39 -13.43
CA ASP A 233 -6.68 1.24 -13.06
C ASP A 233 -7.17 2.52 -12.38
N LEU A 234 -8.22 3.15 -12.91
CA LEU A 234 -8.87 4.30 -12.25
C LEU A 234 -9.29 3.98 -10.81
N ARG A 235 -9.90 2.82 -10.55
CA ARG A 235 -10.30 2.41 -9.20
C ARG A 235 -9.10 2.29 -8.27
N LYS A 236 -8.02 1.64 -8.73
CA LYS A 236 -6.78 1.46 -7.97
C LYS A 236 -6.10 2.80 -7.67
N GLU A 237 -5.97 3.66 -8.68
CA GLU A 237 -5.40 5.00 -8.57
C GLU A 237 -6.17 5.85 -7.56
N ARG A 238 -7.50 5.87 -7.64
CA ARG A 238 -8.33 6.66 -6.72
C ARG A 238 -8.35 6.09 -5.30
N LYS A 239 -8.32 4.77 -5.13
CA LYS A 239 -8.16 4.14 -3.80
C LYS A 239 -6.84 4.57 -3.18
N LYS A 240 -5.75 4.44 -3.93
CA LYS A 240 -4.40 4.82 -3.47
C LYS A 240 -4.33 6.30 -3.12
N GLN A 241 -4.92 7.17 -3.95
CA GLN A 241 -4.99 8.60 -3.68
C GLN A 241 -5.74 8.90 -2.38
N PHE A 242 -6.95 8.32 -2.20
CA PHE A 242 -7.73 8.50 -0.98
C PHE A 242 -6.97 8.07 0.28
N LEU A 243 -6.35 6.88 0.26
CA LEU A 243 -5.55 6.39 1.38
C LEU A 243 -4.32 7.28 1.65
N SER A 244 -3.67 7.76 0.59
CA SER A 244 -2.53 8.67 0.72
C SER A 244 -2.93 10.04 1.29
N ASP A 245 -4.07 10.58 0.87
CA ASP A 245 -4.58 11.86 1.36
C ASP A 245 -4.97 11.74 2.84
N ALA A 246 -5.64 10.64 3.23
CA ALA A 246 -5.95 10.36 4.63
C ALA A 246 -4.70 10.20 5.50
N ALA A 247 -3.71 9.44 5.03
CA ALA A 247 -2.44 9.29 5.73
C ALA A 247 -1.57 10.55 5.75
N ARG A 248 -1.92 11.60 4.99
CA ARG A 248 -1.32 12.94 5.13
C ARG A 248 -2.08 13.80 6.11
N PHE A 249 -3.41 13.69 6.12
CA PHE A 249 -4.27 14.44 7.05
C PHE A 249 -4.04 14.06 8.51
N TYR A 250 -3.75 12.78 8.79
CA TYR A 250 -3.52 12.28 10.15
C TYR A 250 -2.06 12.26 10.60
N TYR A 251 -1.12 12.64 9.72
CA TYR A 251 0.30 12.77 10.06
C TYR A 251 0.57 14.15 10.64
#